data_AF-A0A7Y1UYL8-F1
#
_entry.id   AF-A0A7Y1UYL8-F1
#
_cell.length_a   1.000
_cell.length_b   1.000
_cell.length_c   1.000
_cell.angle_alpha   90.00
_cell.angle_beta   90.00
_cell.angle_gamma   90.00
#
_symmetry.space_group_name_H-M   'P 1'
#
loop_
_entity.id
_entity.type
_entity.pdbx_description
1 polymer ?
#
loop_
_entity_poly.entity_id
_entity_poly.type
_entity_poly.pdbx_seq_one_letter_code
_entity_poly.pdbx_strand_id
1 'polypeptide(L)' 'MPKEFEVHMNESTWPDELEALVAAPESHIVLFENESVRMLRVIVPAGTTEPLHVHPLPSVMIVDEPA' A
#
# COMPACT_ATOMS: atom_id res chain seq x y z
N MET A 1 -27.52 5.01 9.24
CA MET A 1 -26.54 6.11 9.16
C MET A 1 -25.16 5.46 9.22
N PRO A 2 -24.29 5.56 8.20
CA PRO A 2 -22.95 5.03 8.36
C PRO A 2 -22.25 5.82 9.46
N LYS A 3 -21.57 5.13 10.37
CA LYS A 3 -20.68 5.79 11.32
C LYS A 3 -19.58 6.44 10.50
N GLU A 4 -19.41 7.75 10.66
CA GLU A 4 -18.19 8.42 10.21
C GLU A 4 -17.04 7.79 11.00
N PHE A 5 -16.16 7.07 10.29
CA PHE A 5 -14.92 6.58 10.87
C PHE A 5 -13.94 7.75 10.85
N GLU A 6 -13.67 8.30 12.03
CA GLU A 6 -12.67 9.35 12.19
C GLU A 6 -11.28 8.71 12.06
N VAL A 7 -10.78 8.62 10.83
CA VAL A 7 -9.43 8.12 10.56
C VAL A 7 -8.44 9.15 11.10
N HIS A 8 -7.85 8.85 12.26
CA HIS A 8 -6.76 9.64 12.79
C HIS A 8 -5.52 9.33 11.95
N MET A 9 -5.20 10.21 11.01
CA MET A 9 -3.97 10.17 10.21
C MET A 9 -2.80 10.46 11.16
N ASN A 10 -2.23 9.42 11.76
CA ASN A 10 -0.98 9.53 12.48
C ASN A 10 0.17 9.59 11.46
N GLU A 11 1.10 10.53 11.65
CA GLU A 11 2.37 10.51 10.92
C GLU A 11 3.02 9.13 11.08
N SER A 12 3.49 8.57 9.97
CA SER A 12 4.17 7.28 9.99
C SER A 12 5.41 7.37 10.87
N THR A 13 5.57 6.43 11.80
CA THR A 13 6.79 6.33 12.64
C THR A 13 7.95 5.64 11.90
N TRP A 14 7.73 5.23 10.65
CA TRP A 14 8.70 4.51 9.83
C TRP A 14 9.45 5.47 8.89
N PRO A 15 10.73 5.20 8.59
CA PRO A 15 11.48 5.97 7.58
C PRO A 15 10.80 5.97 6.22
N ASP A 16 10.90 7.09 5.50
CA ASP A 16 10.29 7.26 4.17
C ASP A 16 10.81 6.25 3.14
N GLU A 17 12.05 5.77 3.31
CA GLU A 17 12.64 4.77 2.42
C GLU A 17 11.95 3.41 2.51
N LEU A 18 11.16 3.17 3.57
CA LEU A 18 10.36 1.96 3.71
C LEU A 18 8.97 2.10 3.09
N GLU A 19 8.58 3.25 2.53
CA GLU A 19 7.32 3.35 1.82
C GLU A 19 7.32 2.39 0.62
N ALA A 20 6.20 1.68 0.39
CA ALA A 20 6.11 0.59 -0.57
C ALA A 20 6.56 0.93 -2.00
N LEU A 21 6.25 2.14 -2.50
CA LEU A 21 6.66 2.60 -3.83
C LEU A 21 8.16 2.90 -3.92
N VAL A 22 8.82 3.15 -2.79
CA VAL A 22 10.26 3.42 -2.72
C VAL A 22 11.03 2.12 -2.49
N ALA A 23 10.60 1.32 -1.52
CA ALA A 23 11.27 0.08 -1.13
C ALA A 23 11.04 -1.07 -2.11
N ALA A 24 9.87 -1.13 -2.76
CA ALA A 24 9.45 -2.21 -3.64
C ALA A 24 8.82 -1.69 -4.96
N PRO A 25 9.54 -0.84 -5.73
CA PRO A 25 9.01 -0.18 -6.92
C PRO A 25 8.65 -1.14 -8.06
N GLU A 26 9.29 -2.32 -8.10
CA GLU A 26 9.07 -3.31 -9.16
C GLU A 26 7.72 -4.03 -9.00
N SER A 27 7.23 -4.17 -7.77
CA SER A 27 5.98 -4.87 -7.46
C SER A 27 4.83 -3.90 -7.21
N HIS A 28 5.07 -2.70 -6.68
CA HIS A 28 4.05 -1.70 -6.32
C HIS A 28 3.91 -0.61 -7.37
N ILE A 29 2.88 -0.72 -8.21
CA ILE A 29 2.62 0.20 -9.31
C ILE A 29 1.35 1.01 -9.03
N VAL A 30 1.45 2.34 -9.04
CA VAL A 30 0.29 3.22 -8.93
C VAL A 30 -0.55 3.12 -10.20
N LEU A 31 -1.80 2.69 -10.08
CA LEU A 31 -2.77 2.70 -11.18
C LEU A 31 -3.60 3.99 -11.21
N PHE A 32 -3.87 4.55 -10.04
CA PHE A 32 -4.67 5.75 -9.87
C PHE A 32 -4.34 6.41 -8.54
N GLU A 33 -4.32 7.74 -8.50
CA GLU A 33 -4.13 8.50 -7.28
C GLU A 33 -4.87 9.83 -7.34
N ASN A 34 -5.54 10.17 -6.25
CA ASN A 34 -6.12 11.49 -6.01
C ASN A 34 -6.03 11.85 -4.51
N GLU A 35 -6.65 12.98 -4.13
CA GLU A 35 -6.64 13.49 -2.75
C GLU A 35 -7.28 12.54 -1.72
N SER A 36 -8.11 11.59 -2.15
CA SER A 36 -8.88 10.70 -1.27
C SER A 36 -8.37 9.26 -1.26
N VAL A 37 -7.78 8.78 -2.36
CA VAL A 37 -7.38 7.38 -2.50
C VAL A 37 -6.22 7.20 -3.48
N ARG A 38 -5.35 6.23 -3.16
CA ARG A 38 -4.34 5.68 -4.05
C ARG A 38 -4.67 4.20 -4.30
N MET A 39 -4.75 3.80 -5.56
CA MET A 39 -4.89 2.40 -5.95
C MET A 39 -3.56 1.88 -6.48
N LEU A 40 -3.09 0.80 -5.86
CA LEU A 40 -1.87 0.10 -6.24
C LEU A 40 -2.21 -1.22 -6.90
N ARG A 41 -1.51 -1.53 -7.99
CA ARG A 41 -1.35 -2.91 -8.45
C ARG A 41 -0.11 -3.48 -7.78
N VAL A 42 -0.28 -4.62 -7.12
CA VAL A 42 0.83 -5.35 -6.49
C VAL A 42 1.00 -6.68 -7.24
N ILE A 43 2.18 -6.91 -7.83
CA ILE A 43 2.52 -8.19 -8.46
C ILE A 43 3.79 -8.72 -7.81
N VAL A 44 3.69 -9.91 -7.20
CA VAL A 44 4.83 -10.64 -6.63
C VAL A 44 5.05 -11.91 -7.44
N PRO A 45 6.13 -12.04 -8.22
CA PRO A 45 6.39 -13.25 -8.99
C PRO A 45 6.54 -14.50 -8.13
N ALA A 46 6.12 -15.65 -8.65
CA ALA A 46 6.24 -16.93 -7.95
C ALA A 46 7.70 -17.22 -7.56
N GLY A 47 7.92 -17.62 -6.30
CA GLY A 47 9.25 -17.93 -5.76
C GLY A 47 10.10 -16.71 -5.40
N THR A 48 9.53 -15.50 -5.45
CA THR A 48 10.19 -14.27 -5.00
C THR A 48 9.65 -13.79 -3.67
N THR A 49 10.40 -12.92 -3.00
CA THR A 49 10.01 -12.27 -1.76
C THR A 49 10.02 -10.77 -1.96
N GLU A 50 8.99 -10.10 -1.45
CA GLU A 50 8.93 -8.65 -1.45
C GLU A 50 10.02 -8.02 -0.56
N PRO A 51 10.65 -6.92 -0.99
CA PRO A 51 11.44 -6.09 -0.09
C PRO A 51 10.63 -5.64 1.13
N LEU A 52 11.29 -5.49 2.27
CA LEU A 52 10.65 -4.96 3.47
C LEU A 52 10.13 -3.55 3.21
N HIS A 53 8.85 -3.32 3.48
CA HIS A 53 8.21 -2.02 3.32
C HIS A 53 7.02 -1.85 4.27
N VAL A 54 6.46 -0.64 4.29
CA VAL A 54 5.25 -0.26 5.01
C VAL A 54 4.26 0.45 4.10
N HIS A 55 2.98 0.35 4.43
CA HIS A 55 1.93 1.20 3.90
C HIS A 55 1.56 2.25 4.95
N PRO A 56 2.01 3.51 4.82
CA PRO A 56 1.85 4.52 5.87
C PRO A 56 0.39 4.96 6.06
N LEU A 57 -0.46 4.74 5.06
CA LEU A 57 -1.89 5.05 5.10
C LEU A 57 -2.71 3.76 5.30
N PRO A 58 -3.87 3.83 5.98
CA PRO A 58 -4.80 2.70 6.05
C PRO A 58 -5.17 2.20 4.66
N SER A 59 -5.12 0.89 4.47
CA SER A 59 -5.34 0.25 3.16
C SER A 59 -6.19 -1.00 3.27
N VAL A 60 -6.83 -1.36 2.15
CA VAL A 60 -7.48 -2.65 1.95
C VAL A 60 -6.70 -3.37 0.86
N MET A 61 -6.22 -4.57 1.17
CA MET A 61 -5.59 -5.46 0.18
C MET A 61 -6.63 -6.45 -0.33
N ILE A 62 -6.74 -6.55 -1.65
CA ILE A 62 -7.56 -7.56 -2.32
C ILE A 62 -6.61 -8.43 -3.13
N VAL A 63 -6.68 -9.74 -2.90
CA VAL A 63 -5.97 -10.75 -3.69
C VAL A 63 -7.01 -11.37 -4.62
N ASP A 64 -6.92 -11.06 -5.91
CA ASP A 64 -7.89 -11.46 -6.92
C ASP A 64 -7.60 -12.83 -7.54
N GLU A 65 -6.34 -13.28 -7.48
CA GLU A 65 -5.90 -14.63 -7.86
C GLU A 65 -5.07 -15.30 -6.76
N PRO A 66 -5.12 -16.64 -6.60
CA PRO A 66 -4.28 -17.34 -5.63
C PRO A 66 -2.78 -17.09 -5.86
N ALA A 67 -2.05 -16.91 -4.76
CA ALA A 67 -0.58 -16.87 -4.74
C ALA A 67 0.05 -18.24 -5.01
#